data_AF-A0A933BUZ5-F1
#
_entry.id   AF-A0A933BUZ5-F1
#
_cell.length_a   1.000
_cell.length_b   1.000
_cell.length_c   1.000
_cell.angle_alpha   90.00
_cell.angle_beta   90.00
_cell.angle_gamma   90.00
#
_symmetry.space_group_name_H-M   'P 1'
#
loop_
_entity.id
_entity.type
_entity.pdbx_description
1 polymer ?
#
loop_
_entity_poly.entity_id
_entity_poly.type
_entity_poly.pdbx_seq_one_letter_code
_entity_poly.pdbx_strand_id
1 'polypeptide(L)'
;MTGVLLPAGTLLWREVVRFCRQRSRVVGALAQPVLFWLLLGGGLGASFRPAGAPPGTGYLEYFYPGMIALVVLFTAVFATISTVEDRQRGFL
;
A
#
# COMPACT_ATOMS: atom_id res chain seq x y z
N MET A 1 28.91 -7.90 -6.13
CA MET A 1 27.56 -7.54 -5.62
C MET A 1 26.93 -6.33 -6.32
N THR A 2 27.69 -5.53 -7.10
CA THR A 2 27.19 -4.34 -7.81
C THR A 2 26.47 -4.62 -9.14
N GLY A 3 26.71 -5.77 -9.78
CA GLY A 3 26.15 -6.09 -11.11
C GLY A 3 24.63 -6.29 -11.17
N VAL A 4 23.98 -6.64 -10.05
CA VAL A 4 22.53 -6.93 -9.99
C VAL A 4 21.72 -5.71 -9.52
N LEU A 5 22.35 -4.75 -8.85
CA LEU A 5 21.68 -3.56 -8.30
C LEU A 5 21.20 -2.61 -9.40
N LEU A 6 21.99 -2.42 -10.46
CA LEU A 6 21.63 -1.58 -11.61
C LEU A 6 20.41 -2.13 -12.39
N PRO A 7 20.35 -3.43 -12.75
CA PRO A 7 19.16 -3.98 -13.41
C PRO A 7 17.95 -4.04 -12.47
N ALA A 8 18.13 -4.36 -11.19
CA ALA A 8 17.02 -4.32 -10.22
C ALA A 8 16.44 -2.91 -10.05
N GLY A 9 17.30 -1.88 -9.98
CA GLY A 9 16.88 -0.49 -9.87
C GLY A 9 16.14 0.03 -11.10
N THR A 10 16.58 -0.35 -12.31
CA THR A 10 15.87 0.02 -13.54
C THR A 10 14.53 -0.69 -13.68
N LEU A 11 14.41 -1.96 -13.23
CA LEU A 11 13.13 -2.67 -13.17
C LEU A 11 12.15 -1.97 -12.21
N LEU A 12 12.62 -1.65 -11.00
CA LEU A 12 11.85 -0.93 -9.99
C LEU A 12 11.35 0.42 -10.51
N TRP A 13 12.23 1.22 -11.12
CA TRP A 13 11.84 2.52 -11.67
C TRP A 13 10.77 2.38 -12.76
N ARG A 14 10.90 1.38 -13.65
CA ARG A 14 9.89 1.11 -14.69
C ARG A 14 8.56 0.70 -14.09
N GLU A 15 8.55 -0.17 -13.09
CA GLU A 15 7.31 -0.59 -12.42
C GLU A 15 6.62 0.59 -11.71
N VAL A 16 7.37 1.41 -10.98
CA VAL A 16 6.83 2.61 -10.31
C VAL A 16 6.20 3.57 -11.32
N VAL A 17 6.89 3.87 -12.43
CA VAL A 17 6.37 4.75 -13.48
C VAL A 17 5.11 4.16 -14.13
N ARG A 18 5.07 2.84 -14.36
CA ARG A 18 3.91 2.16 -14.97
C ARG A 18 2.72 2.16 -14.01
N PHE A 19 2.96 1.90 -12.73
CA PHE A 19 1.98 1.94 -11.66
C PHE A 19 1.37 3.35 -11.54
N CYS A 20 2.19 4.40 -11.44
CA CYS A 20 1.72 5.79 -11.40
C CYS A 20 0.91 6.20 -12.65
N ARG A 21 1.19 5.60 -13.81
CA ARG A 21 0.45 5.88 -15.05
C ARG A 21 -0.91 5.18 -15.11
N GLN A 22 -1.09 4.08 -14.37
CA GLN A 22 -2.37 3.39 -14.22
C GLN A 22 -3.20 3.99 -13.08
N ARG A 23 -3.66 5.23 -13.25
CA ARG A 23 -4.43 5.98 -12.24
C ARG A 23 -5.59 5.18 -11.65
N SER A 24 -6.30 4.39 -12.45
CA SER A 24 -7.41 3.55 -11.95
C SER A 24 -6.96 2.47 -10.96
N ARG A 25 -5.79 1.85 -11.16
CA ARG A 25 -5.21 0.88 -10.21
C ARG A 25 -4.71 1.56 -8.95
N VAL A 26 -4.06 2.72 -9.08
CA VAL A 26 -3.59 3.51 -7.92
C VAL A 26 -4.76 3.93 -7.05
N VAL A 27 -5.82 4.47 -7.66
CA VAL A 27 -7.03 4.89 -6.95
C VAL A 27 -7.71 3.68 -6.33
N GLY A 28 -7.86 2.55 -7.02
CA GLY A 28 -8.44 1.34 -6.44
C GLY A 28 -7.65 0.78 -5.25
N ALA A 29 -6.31 0.74 -5.36
CA ALA A 29 -5.41 0.24 -4.31
C ALA A 29 -5.40 1.13 -3.06
N LEU A 30 -5.60 2.44 -3.22
CA LEU A 30 -5.66 3.39 -2.10
C LEU A 30 -7.08 3.58 -1.55
N ALA A 31 -8.10 3.54 -2.40
CA ALA A 31 -9.49 3.76 -2.00
C ALA A 31 -9.95 2.73 -0.97
N GLN A 32 -9.64 1.44 -1.17
CA GLN A 32 -10.04 0.39 -0.25
C GLN A 32 -9.46 0.56 1.18
N PRO A 33 -8.13 0.70 1.37
CA PRO A 33 -7.59 0.96 2.70
C PRO A 33 -8.07 2.31 3.25
N VAL A 34 -8.13 3.38 2.46
CA VAL A 34 -8.59 4.70 2.95
C VAL A 34 -10.05 4.66 3.42
N LEU A 35 -10.93 3.98 2.68
CA LEU A 35 -12.31 3.73 3.10
C LEU A 35 -12.37 2.96 4.42
N PHE A 36 -11.57 1.90 4.54
CA PHE A 36 -11.47 1.13 5.77
C PHE A 36 -10.99 2.00 6.94
N TRP A 37 -9.98 2.86 6.71
CA TRP A 37 -9.48 3.77 7.73
C TRP A 37 -10.52 4.78 8.22
N LEU A 38 -11.25 5.39 7.30
CA LEU A 38 -12.27 6.38 7.65
C LEU A 38 -13.45 5.70 8.35
N LEU A 39 -13.86 4.53 7.87
CA LEU A 39 -14.97 3.79 8.44
C LEU A 39 -14.66 3.29 9.86
N LEU A 40 -13.49 2.68 10.08
CA LEU A 40 -13.08 2.24 11.41
C LEU A 40 -12.67 3.42 12.29
N GLY A 41 -11.87 4.34 11.75
CA GLY A 41 -11.35 5.51 12.45
C GLY A 41 -12.46 6.41 12.98
N GLY A 42 -13.48 6.69 12.16
CA GLY A 42 -14.65 7.48 12.53
C GLY A 42 -15.70 6.68 13.30
N GLY A 43 -15.93 5.41 12.94
CA GLY A 43 -17.00 4.60 13.52
C GLY A 43 -16.67 4.00 14.90
N LEU A 44 -15.42 3.57 15.12
CA LEU A 44 -15.00 2.96 16.39
C LEU A 44 -14.36 3.95 17.36
N GLY A 45 -14.01 5.17 16.93
CA GLY A 45 -13.34 6.16 17.78
C GLY A 45 -14.12 6.57 19.04
N ALA A 46 -15.46 6.46 19.03
CA ALA A 46 -16.30 6.74 20.19
C ALA A 46 -16.39 5.57 21.19
N SER A 47 -16.18 4.32 20.73
CA SER A 47 -16.40 3.10 21.52
C SER A 47 -15.11 2.39 21.91
N PHE A 48 -14.02 2.62 21.19
CA PHE A 48 -12.76 1.91 21.38
C PHE A 48 -11.68 2.85 21.90
N ARG A 49 -11.28 2.64 23.16
CA ARG A 49 -10.10 3.29 23.76
C ARG A 49 -8.95 2.29 23.78
N PRO A 50 -7.89 2.48 22.98
CA PRO A 50 -6.77 1.55 22.94
C PRO A 50 -6.07 1.50 24.31
N ALA A 51 -6.03 0.31 24.92
CA ALA A 51 -5.31 0.06 26.16
C ALA A 51 -3.80 0.14 25.90
N GLY A 52 -3.15 1.17 26.43
CA GLY A 52 -1.71 1.42 26.26
C GLY A 52 -1.33 2.61 25.37
N ALA A 53 -2.31 3.31 24.78
CA ALA A 53 -2.03 4.55 24.06
C ALA A 53 -1.91 5.74 25.05
N PRO A 54 -1.02 6.72 24.79
CA PRO A 54 -0.93 7.94 25.58
C PRO A 54 -2.31 8.63 25.73
N PRO A 55 -2.61 9.23 26.90
CA PRO A 55 -3.84 9.98 27.09
C PRO A 55 -3.92 11.13 26.06
N GLY A 56 -4.97 11.13 25.24
CA GLY A 56 -5.17 12.08 24.15
C GLY A 56 -4.95 11.53 22.74
N THR A 57 -4.38 10.33 22.59
CA THR A 57 -4.19 9.69 21.27
C THR A 57 -5.54 9.20 20.74
N GLY A 58 -5.96 9.71 19.58
CA GLY A 58 -7.20 9.28 18.95
C GLY A 58 -7.09 7.86 18.37
N TYR A 59 -8.22 7.15 18.26
CA TYR A 59 -8.26 5.83 17.61
C TYR A 59 -7.73 5.88 16.16
N LEU A 60 -7.95 7.00 15.45
CA LEU A 60 -7.41 7.28 14.12
C LEU A 60 -5.88 7.24 14.06
N GLU A 61 -5.19 7.82 15.05
CA GLU A 61 -3.73 7.86 15.13
C GLU A 61 -3.15 6.49 15.50
N TYR A 62 -3.82 5.76 16.40
CA TYR A 62 -3.45 4.39 16.73
C TYR A 62 -3.54 3.45 15.52
N PHE A 63 -4.54 3.65 14.66
CA PHE A 63 -4.77 2.82 13.48
C PHE A 63 -3.90 3.20 12.26
N TYR A 64 -3.30 4.40 12.27
CA TYR A 64 -2.47 4.93 11.20
C TYR A 64 -1.32 4.01 10.72
N PRO A 65 -0.47 3.42 11.60
CA PRO A 65 0.60 2.52 11.14
C PRO A 65 0.06 1.24 10.47
N GLY A 66 -1.04 0.67 10.96
CA GLY A 66 -1.69 -0.48 10.32
C GLY A 66 -2.21 -0.13 8.93
N MET A 67 -2.67 1.10 8.76
CA MET A 67 -3.09 1.64 7.47
C MET A 67 -1.97 1.77 6.46
N ILE A 68 -0.79 2.22 6.89
CA ILE A 68 0.41 2.21 6.04
C ILE A 68 0.73 0.78 5.59
N ALA A 69 0.70 -0.18 6.51
CA ALA A 69 0.96 -1.59 6.19
C ALA A 69 -0.05 -2.15 5.17
N LEU A 70 -1.34 -1.83 5.29
CA LEU A 70 -2.36 -2.24 4.33
C LEU A 70 -2.13 -1.61 2.94
N VAL A 71 -1.78 -0.33 2.87
CA VAL A 71 -1.44 0.34 1.60
C VAL A 71 -0.25 -0.33 0.93
N VAL A 72 0.81 -0.63 1.69
CA VAL A 72 2.00 -1.32 1.18
C VAL A 72 1.64 -2.72 0.70
N LEU A 73 0.84 -3.48 1.47
CA LEU A 73 0.40 -4.83 1.11
C LEU A 73 -0.37 -4.84 -0.20
N PHE A 74 -1.38 -3.98 -0.35
CA PHE A 74 -2.15 -3.91 -1.60
C PHE A 74 -1.27 -3.51 -2.78
N THR A 75 -0.38 -2.53 -2.58
CA THR A 75 0.57 -2.10 -3.62
C THR A 75 1.49 -3.25 -4.06
N ALA A 76 2.01 -4.03 -3.10
CA ALA A 76 2.87 -5.18 -3.37
C ALA A 76 2.14 -6.30 -4.13
N VAL A 77 0.86 -6.56 -3.82
CA VAL A 77 0.04 -7.53 -4.55
C VAL A 77 -0.14 -7.10 -6.01
N PHE A 78 -0.47 -5.83 -6.27
CA PHE A 78 -0.62 -5.33 -7.64
C PHE A 78 0.69 -5.33 -8.42
N ALA A 79 1.81 -4.99 -7.77
CA ALA A 79 3.13 -5.08 -8.37
C ALA A 79 3.43 -6.53 -8.78
N THR A 80 3.23 -7.50 -7.87
CA THR A 80 3.43 -8.92 -8.14
C THR A 80 2.60 -9.42 -9.31
N ILE A 81 1.31 -9.07 -9.39
CA ILE A 81 0.45 -9.44 -10.52
C ILE A 81 0.99 -8.86 -11.83
N SER A 82 1.41 -7.60 -11.83
CA SER A 82 2.01 -6.97 -13.02
C SER A 82 3.28 -7.70 -13.46
N THR A 83 4.14 -8.07 -12.52
CA THR A 83 5.38 -8.80 -12.83
C THR A 83 5.07 -10.19 -13.41
N VAL A 84 4.05 -10.89 -12.90
CA VAL A 84 3.61 -12.19 -13.42
C VAL A 84 3.02 -12.07 -14.82
N GLU A 85 2.18 -11.06 -15.08
CA GLU A 85 1.64 -10.79 -16.41
C GLU A 85 2.75 -10.46 -17.42
N ASP A 86 3.75 -9.67 -17.02
CA ASP A 86 4.90 -9.35 -17.88
C ASP A 86 5.74 -10.59 -18.20
N ARG A 87 5.90 -11.53 -17.25
CA ARG A 87 6.50 -12.86 -17.48
C ARG A 87 5.69 -13.70 -18.47
N GLN A 88 4.36 -13.76 -18.30
CA GLN A 88 3.49 -14.56 -19.18
C GLN A 88 3.46 -14.06 -20.63
N ARG A 89 3.63 -12.75 -20.84
CA ARG A 89 3.66 -12.13 -22.17
C ARG A 89 5.03 -12.21 -22.86
N GLY A 90 6.01 -12.88 -22.27
CA GLY A 90 7.35 -13.08 -22.86
C GLY A 90 8.22 -11.83 -22.90
N PHE A 91 7.95 -10.84 -22.05
CA PHE A 91 8.80 -9.64 -21.90
C PHE A 91 9.94 -9.81 -20.87
N LEU A 92 10.04 -11.02 -20.29
CA LEU A 92 11.20 -11.58 -19.57
C LEU A 92 11.49 -12.98 -20.10
#